data_AF-A0AA38M8E9-F1
#
_entry.id   AF-A0AA38M8E9-F1
#
_cell.length_a   1.000
_cell.length_b   1.000
_cell.length_c   1.000
_cell.angle_alpha   90.00
_cell.angle_beta   90.00
_cell.angle_gamma   90.00
#
_symmetry.space_group_name_H-M   'P 1'
#
loop_
_entity.id
_entity.type
_entity.pdbx_description
1 polymer ?
#
loop_
_entity_poly.entity_id
_entity_poly.type
_entity_poly.pdbx_seq_one_letter_code
_entity_poly.pdbx_strand_id
1 'polypeptide(L)'
;MQLYSLPIMGLPTAGAWCSPSGRRALSVPTCPRWAPDCALLGGHAVPPVKGADNNNADLLELIERTQIEGPWPIDHPLPLPRWALKPKDFYQLGSLTQFEKLAGSIEMHVQRLLEEHNYNTVGNFIKLYQNFKKSGCCSFFKFFQIYAPPITPAHHTCVGLALELWNRLHQLEVSFPELSKHLYLVSCEENIEALSEYTALSERLDTAAYDLEKEHVLLCLKFQINERQGLLLCDPGYHVSRVVTVMQDRAYPNTGWFIQSEENNIRKEYNYQFSPLNDKFVEWNERTTRNGIQETFTGLIFTAHPYMTAIDVTERRNLVYNFRSLLSRDPKGHLIAGIYFKVKENCDEFTIFYQDMGKQRMKMKFSSFTQPFQIREKALNIITICNEQLNLPEGSLLKILIELGELMNDKLYLRQLLEVNDSINIMSANN
;
A
#
# COMPACT_ATOMS: atom_id res chain seq x y z
N MET A 1 -21.97 -0.94 -21.85
CA MET A 1 -22.00 -1.55 -20.50
C MET A 1 -20.74 -1.13 -19.78
N GLN A 2 -20.89 -0.30 -18.74
CA GLN A 2 -19.84 0.54 -18.17
C GLN A 2 -18.76 -0.28 -17.45
N LEU A 3 -17.57 -0.32 -18.04
CA LEU A 3 -16.33 -0.76 -17.39
C LEU A 3 -15.74 0.44 -16.65
N TYR A 4 -15.97 0.50 -15.34
CA TYR A 4 -15.16 1.36 -14.49
C TYR A 4 -13.74 0.77 -14.46
N SER A 5 -12.80 1.52 -15.04
CA SER A 5 -11.41 1.57 -14.56
C SER A 5 -11.44 1.73 -13.05
N LEU A 6 -10.47 1.16 -12.35
CA LEU A 6 -10.10 1.67 -11.04
C LEU A 6 -9.90 3.18 -11.19
N PRO A 7 -10.76 4.03 -10.60
CA PRO A 7 -10.54 5.45 -10.66
C PRO A 7 -9.51 5.77 -9.58
N ILE A 8 -8.32 6.20 -9.99
CA ILE A 8 -7.64 7.29 -9.29
C ILE A 8 -8.60 8.47 -9.48
N MET A 9 -9.52 8.65 -8.53
CA MET A 9 -10.45 9.78 -8.56
C MET A 9 -9.98 10.76 -7.50
N GLY A 10 -9.38 11.85 -7.99
CA GLY A 10 -9.30 13.11 -7.28
C GLY A 10 -10.68 13.55 -6.80
N LEU A 11 -10.68 14.25 -5.69
CA LEU A 11 -11.85 14.83 -5.07
C LEU A 11 -12.51 15.86 -6.02
N PRO A 12 -13.84 16.01 -5.99
CA PRO A 12 -14.51 17.09 -6.72
C PRO A 12 -14.29 18.43 -6.00
N THR A 13 -13.95 19.45 -6.80
CA THR A 13 -13.81 20.84 -6.40
C THR A 13 -15.06 21.39 -5.72
N ALA A 14 -14.88 22.02 -4.55
CA ALA A 14 -15.94 22.65 -3.79
C ALA A 14 -16.44 23.92 -4.52
N GLY A 15 -17.66 23.86 -5.05
CA GLY A 15 -18.41 25.02 -5.52
C GLY A 15 -19.01 25.79 -4.36
N ALA A 16 -18.64 27.07 -4.27
CA ALA A 16 -19.06 28.03 -3.26
C ALA A 16 -20.58 28.19 -3.14
N TRP A 17 -21.11 28.10 -1.92
CA TRP A 17 -22.37 28.72 -1.51
C TRP A 17 -22.18 29.43 -0.16
N CYS A 18 -22.34 30.76 -0.18
CA CYS A 18 -22.26 31.63 0.99
C CYS A 18 -23.60 31.74 1.74
N SER A 19 -23.47 31.87 3.07
CA SER A 19 -24.29 32.64 4.04
C SER A 19 -25.56 32.02 4.66
N PRO A 20 -26.02 32.48 5.86
CA PRO A 20 -25.28 33.07 6.98
C PRO A 20 -25.66 32.54 8.39
N SER A 21 -24.70 32.72 9.31
CA SER A 21 -24.79 32.91 10.77
C SER A 21 -26.10 32.66 11.53
N GLY A 22 -26.02 31.79 12.55
CA GLY A 22 -26.97 31.74 13.66
C GLY A 22 -26.37 31.05 14.89
N ARG A 23 -25.78 31.83 15.80
CA ARG A 23 -25.28 31.36 17.12
C ARG A 23 -26.43 30.83 17.97
N ARG A 24 -26.22 29.71 18.65
CA ARG A 24 -26.71 29.49 20.04
C ARG A 24 -25.80 28.52 20.77
N ALA A 25 -25.18 29.04 21.83
CA ALA A 25 -24.42 28.29 22.80
C ALA A 25 -25.34 27.43 23.66
N LEU A 26 -24.96 26.18 23.92
CA LEU A 26 -25.44 25.42 25.07
C LEU A 26 -24.27 24.70 25.74
N SER A 27 -24.32 24.74 27.05
CA SER A 27 -23.30 24.48 28.04
C SER A 27 -22.96 23.00 28.25
N VAL A 28 -21.70 22.82 28.65
CA VAL A 28 -20.97 21.66 29.16
C VAL A 28 -21.76 20.83 30.20
N PRO A 29 -21.47 19.53 30.33
CA PRO A 29 -21.07 19.02 31.65
C PRO A 29 -19.71 18.31 31.61
N THR A 30 -18.85 18.75 32.53
CA THR A 30 -17.56 18.18 32.90
C THR A 30 -17.75 16.86 33.65
N CYS A 31 -16.93 15.85 33.34
CA CYS A 31 -16.79 14.63 34.12
C CYS A 31 -15.29 14.32 34.32
N PRO A 32 -14.91 13.52 35.33
CA PRO A 32 -14.00 13.96 36.37
C PRO A 32 -12.55 13.51 36.14
N ARG A 33 -11.66 14.20 36.85
CA ARG A 33 -10.24 13.92 37.01
C ARG A 33 -10.03 12.81 38.09
N TRP A 34 -9.00 11.96 37.90
CA TRP A 34 -8.40 10.91 38.79
C TRP A 34 -8.89 9.48 38.47
N ALA A 35 -8.08 8.39 38.44
CA ALA A 35 -6.73 8.09 38.93
C ALA A 35 -6.08 6.95 38.08
N PRO A 36 -4.78 6.64 38.23
CA PRO A 36 -4.04 5.67 37.42
C PRO A 36 -4.12 4.27 38.05
N ASP A 37 -4.65 3.30 37.32
CA ASP A 37 -4.36 1.86 37.51
C ASP A 37 -5.17 1.08 36.48
N CYS A 38 -4.54 0.77 35.35
CA CYS A 38 -4.97 -0.33 34.49
C CYS A 38 -3.69 -0.99 33.98
N ALA A 39 -3.22 -1.96 34.76
CA ALA A 39 -2.07 -2.77 34.45
C ALA A 39 -2.26 -3.45 33.09
N LEU A 40 -1.27 -3.23 32.22
CA LEU A 40 -1.05 -3.94 30.98
C LEU A 40 -0.93 -5.44 31.25
N LEU A 41 -1.97 -6.21 30.90
CA LEU A 41 -1.84 -7.65 30.76
C LEU A 41 -1.37 -7.93 29.33
N GLY A 42 -0.07 -8.17 29.20
CA GLY A 42 0.55 -8.67 27.98
C GLY A 42 -0.09 -10.00 27.57
N GLY A 43 -0.67 -10.01 26.37
CA GLY A 43 -1.15 -11.23 25.74
C GLY A 43 0.04 -12.06 25.28
N HIS A 44 0.21 -13.24 25.87
CA HIS A 44 1.19 -14.24 25.45
C HIS A 44 0.94 -14.68 24.00
N ALA A 45 2.02 -14.72 23.22
CA ALA A 45 2.05 -15.21 21.84
C ALA A 45 1.65 -16.69 21.74
N VAL A 46 0.80 -17.00 20.76
CA VAL A 46 0.48 -18.37 20.35
C VAL A 46 1.70 -18.96 19.62
N PRO A 47 2.16 -20.19 19.94
CA PRO A 47 3.35 -20.75 19.30
C PRO A 47 3.08 -21.09 17.82
N PRO A 48 4.05 -20.84 16.91
CA PRO A 48 3.88 -21.13 15.50
C PRO A 48 3.89 -22.63 15.21
N VAL A 49 3.12 -22.99 14.18
CA VAL A 49 3.08 -24.33 13.58
C VAL A 49 4.40 -24.56 12.83
N LYS A 50 5.12 -25.62 13.18
CA LYS A 50 6.45 -25.96 12.65
C LYS A 50 6.44 -26.10 11.12
N GLY A 51 7.25 -25.27 10.46
CA GLY A 51 7.54 -25.37 9.03
C GLY A 51 8.00 -24.08 8.33
N ALA A 52 7.89 -22.91 8.97
CA ALA A 52 8.14 -21.59 8.36
C ALA A 52 9.13 -20.68 9.14
N ASP A 53 9.86 -21.23 10.11
CA ASP A 53 10.42 -20.43 11.21
C ASP A 53 11.66 -19.58 10.86
N ASN A 54 12.43 -19.90 9.82
CA ASN A 54 13.65 -19.11 9.51
C ASN A 54 13.33 -17.79 8.79
N ASN A 55 12.46 -17.78 7.78
CA ASN A 55 12.17 -16.56 7.00
C ASN A 55 11.47 -15.47 7.82
N ASN A 56 10.68 -15.86 8.83
CA ASN A 56 9.98 -14.92 9.71
C ASN A 56 10.93 -14.20 10.68
N ALA A 57 11.96 -14.89 11.18
CA ALA A 57 12.96 -14.28 12.05
C ALA A 57 13.77 -13.21 11.28
N ASP A 58 14.18 -13.53 10.05
CA ASP A 58 14.94 -12.62 9.19
C ASP A 58 14.13 -11.36 8.82
N LEU A 59 12.83 -11.51 8.55
CA LEU A 59 11.93 -10.38 8.27
C LEU A 59 11.76 -9.47 9.50
N LEU A 60 11.61 -10.04 10.70
CA LEU A 60 11.52 -9.25 11.94
C LEU A 60 12.82 -8.48 12.21
N GLU A 61 13.98 -9.12 12.05
CA GLU A 61 15.28 -8.45 12.19
C GLU A 61 15.43 -7.31 11.17
N LEU A 62 15.00 -7.54 9.93
CA LEU A 62 14.98 -6.51 8.89
C LEU A 62 14.11 -5.31 9.32
N ILE A 63 12.91 -5.57 9.83
CA ILE A 63 11.99 -4.52 10.30
C ILE A 63 12.63 -3.74 11.45
N GLU A 64 13.14 -4.42 12.48
CA GLU A 64 13.77 -3.77 13.64
C GLU A 64 14.97 -2.88 13.26
N ARG A 65 15.73 -3.29 12.24
CA ARG A 65 16.89 -2.53 11.76
C ARG A 65 16.54 -1.35 10.85
N THR A 66 15.41 -1.42 10.15
CA THR A 66 15.12 -0.50 9.03
C THR A 66 13.89 0.38 9.25
N GLN A 67 13.06 0.05 10.23
CA GLN A 67 11.83 0.78 10.53
C GLN A 67 11.87 1.35 11.94
N ILE A 68 11.27 2.53 12.11
CA ILE A 68 11.11 3.23 13.38
C ILE A 68 9.68 3.71 13.53
N GLU A 69 9.28 4.00 14.77
CA GLU A 69 8.06 4.74 15.05
C GLU A 69 8.27 6.23 14.73
N GLY A 70 7.30 6.82 14.04
CA GLY A 70 7.29 8.24 13.74
C GLY A 70 6.86 9.05 14.97
N PRO A 71 7.33 10.30 15.14
CA PRO A 71 6.76 11.15 16.17
C PRO A 71 5.29 11.39 15.86
N TRP A 72 4.42 11.28 16.87
CA TRP A 72 2.98 11.46 16.71
C TRP A 72 2.49 12.69 17.49
N PRO A 73 2.30 13.84 16.83
CA PRO A 73 1.77 15.02 17.48
C PRO A 73 0.36 14.78 18.01
N ILE A 74 0.03 15.46 19.12
CA ILE A 74 -1.33 15.45 19.68
C ILE A 74 -2.28 15.98 18.61
N ASP A 75 -3.43 15.32 18.44
CA ASP A 75 -4.47 15.62 17.46
C ASP A 75 -4.10 15.43 15.99
N HIS A 76 -2.91 14.92 15.67
CA HIS A 76 -2.55 14.56 14.30
C HIS A 76 -3.10 13.19 13.92
N PRO A 77 -3.66 12.99 12.71
CA PRO A 77 -4.34 11.75 12.36
C PRO A 77 -3.39 10.59 12.04
N LEU A 78 -2.10 10.85 11.79
CA LEU A 78 -1.05 9.85 11.56
C LEU A 78 0.24 10.20 12.33
N PRO A 79 1.21 9.29 12.48
CA PRO A 79 2.57 9.66 12.81
C PRO A 79 3.19 10.49 11.68
N LEU A 80 4.22 11.28 11.99
CA LEU A 80 4.96 12.03 10.98
C LEU A 80 5.97 11.13 10.25
N PRO A 81 6.10 11.26 8.92
CA PRO A 81 7.09 10.51 8.16
C PRO A 81 8.53 10.87 8.54
N ARG A 82 9.42 9.88 8.54
CA ARG A 82 10.86 10.08 8.80
C ARG A 82 11.71 9.34 7.78
N TRP A 83 12.85 9.96 7.48
CA TRP A 83 13.88 9.40 6.63
C TRP A 83 15.20 9.30 7.39
N ALA A 84 16.08 8.42 6.97
CA ALA A 84 17.41 8.31 7.54
C ALA A 84 18.23 9.58 7.26
N LEU A 85 19.01 10.04 8.24
CA LEU A 85 19.83 11.25 8.13
C LEU A 85 20.87 11.16 7.01
N LYS A 86 21.38 9.96 6.73
CA LYS A 86 22.39 9.73 5.70
C LYS A 86 21.76 9.10 4.46
N PRO A 87 22.14 9.55 3.25
CA PRO A 87 21.77 8.85 2.03
C PRO A 87 22.47 7.47 2.00
N LYS A 88 21.94 6.55 1.19
CA LYS A 88 22.64 5.31 0.87
C LYS A 88 23.75 5.56 -0.14
N ASP A 89 24.86 4.86 0.02
CA ASP A 89 25.96 4.83 -0.93
C ASP A 89 25.56 4.06 -2.19
N PHE A 90 26.21 4.41 -3.31
CA PHE A 90 26.01 3.71 -4.58
C PHE A 90 26.60 2.31 -4.51
N TYR A 91 25.79 1.32 -4.89
CA TYR A 91 26.26 -0.03 -5.15
C TYR A 91 27.11 -0.04 -6.42
N GLN A 92 28.39 -0.40 -6.28
CA GLN A 92 29.36 -0.32 -7.35
C GLN A 92 29.27 -1.54 -8.27
N LEU A 93 29.00 -1.29 -9.55
CA LEU A 93 28.94 -2.31 -10.60
C LEU A 93 30.08 -2.07 -11.59
N GLY A 94 30.93 -3.08 -11.76
CA GLY A 94 32.11 -2.99 -12.62
C GLY A 94 31.80 -3.05 -14.12
N SER A 95 30.58 -3.42 -14.51
CA SER A 95 30.18 -3.43 -15.93
C SER A 95 28.66 -3.44 -16.12
N LEU A 96 28.24 -3.09 -17.33
CA LEU A 96 26.86 -3.22 -17.78
C LEU A 96 26.34 -4.66 -17.71
N THR A 97 27.17 -5.64 -18.04
CA THR A 97 26.80 -7.06 -17.95
C THR A 97 26.56 -7.50 -16.50
N GLN A 98 27.30 -6.95 -15.54
CA GLN A 98 27.06 -7.22 -14.12
C GLN A 98 25.72 -6.62 -13.67
N PHE A 99 25.41 -5.40 -14.13
CA PHE A 99 24.10 -4.77 -13.90
C PHE A 99 22.97 -5.63 -14.47
N GLU A 100 23.05 -6.08 -15.72
CA GLU A 100 22.01 -6.89 -16.37
C GLU A 100 21.76 -8.20 -15.63
N LYS A 101 22.83 -8.85 -15.13
CA LYS A 101 22.71 -10.04 -14.28
C LYS A 101 21.99 -9.73 -12.97
N LEU A 102 22.37 -8.65 -12.29
CA LEU A 102 21.71 -8.23 -11.04
C LEU A 102 20.23 -7.93 -11.26
N ALA A 103 19.92 -7.09 -12.26
CA ALA A 103 18.56 -6.70 -12.60
C ALA A 103 17.72 -7.93 -12.98
N GLY A 104 18.25 -8.85 -13.78
CA GLY A 104 17.58 -10.09 -14.13
C GLY A 104 17.33 -11.00 -12.92
N SER A 105 18.30 -11.13 -12.00
CA SER A 105 18.11 -11.88 -10.75
C SER A 105 17.02 -11.26 -9.86
N ILE A 106 17.06 -9.95 -9.65
CA ILE A 106 16.05 -9.23 -8.86
C ILE A 106 14.67 -9.36 -9.52
N GLU A 107 14.57 -9.19 -10.83
CA GLU A 107 13.31 -9.30 -11.57
C GLU A 107 12.66 -10.68 -11.38
N MET A 108 13.44 -11.77 -11.41
CA MET A 108 12.90 -13.10 -11.10
C MET A 108 12.29 -13.19 -9.70
N HIS A 109 12.91 -12.57 -8.70
CA HIS A 109 12.35 -12.53 -7.35
C HIS A 109 11.09 -11.67 -7.25
N VAL A 110 11.03 -10.54 -7.98
CA VAL A 110 9.81 -9.71 -8.08
C VAL A 110 8.66 -10.52 -8.70
N GLN A 111 8.90 -11.20 -9.83
CA GLN A 111 7.87 -11.98 -10.53
C GLN A 111 7.34 -13.12 -9.67
N ARG A 112 8.22 -13.87 -9.00
CA ARG A 112 7.83 -14.92 -8.06
C ARG A 112 7.04 -14.38 -6.89
N LEU A 113 7.47 -13.25 -6.30
CA LEU A 113 6.75 -12.61 -5.21
C LEU A 113 5.31 -12.25 -5.60
N LEU A 114 5.11 -11.69 -6.79
CA LEU A 114 3.78 -11.32 -7.29
C LEU A 114 2.87 -12.52 -7.52
N GLU A 115 3.42 -13.63 -8.02
CA GLU A 115 2.70 -14.89 -8.23
C GLU A 115 2.35 -15.58 -6.90
N GLU A 116 3.31 -15.67 -5.98
CA GLU A 116 3.18 -16.44 -4.74
C GLU A 116 2.30 -15.77 -3.68
N HIS A 117 2.28 -14.43 -3.62
CA HIS A 117 1.65 -13.71 -2.52
C HIS A 117 0.56 -12.75 -2.97
N ASN A 118 -0.66 -12.91 -2.47
CA ASN A 118 -1.78 -11.99 -2.71
C ASN A 118 -1.54 -10.57 -2.18
N TYR A 119 -1.95 -9.56 -2.94
CA TYR A 119 -2.02 -8.19 -2.44
C TYR A 119 -3.30 -8.09 -1.62
N ASN A 120 -3.17 -7.88 -0.31
CA ASN A 120 -4.23 -8.16 0.65
C ASN A 120 -4.39 -7.03 1.68
N THR A 121 -5.21 -6.03 1.33
CA THR A 121 -5.65 -4.99 2.27
C THR A 121 -6.91 -5.40 3.05
N VAL A 122 -7.64 -6.41 2.54
CA VAL A 122 -8.85 -6.96 3.16
C VAL A 122 -8.57 -7.61 4.51
N GLY A 123 -7.52 -8.42 4.61
CA GLY A 123 -7.23 -9.13 5.86
C GLY A 123 -6.78 -8.17 6.97
N ASN A 124 -5.99 -7.13 6.65
CA ASN A 124 -5.63 -6.07 7.61
C ASN A 124 -6.85 -5.29 8.09
N PHE A 125 -7.81 -5.03 7.20
CA PHE A 125 -9.08 -4.39 7.53
C PHE A 125 -9.94 -5.22 8.50
N ILE A 126 -10.06 -6.52 8.24
CA ILE A 126 -10.77 -7.44 9.13
C ILE A 126 -10.06 -7.53 10.49
N LYS A 127 -8.73 -7.68 10.48
CA LYS A 127 -7.93 -7.81 11.70
C LYS A 127 -8.03 -6.58 12.59
N LEU A 128 -7.97 -5.39 12.00
CA LEU A 128 -8.14 -4.11 12.69
C LEU A 128 -9.51 -4.05 13.38
N TYR A 129 -10.58 -4.36 12.64
CA TYR A 129 -11.93 -4.40 13.19
C TYR A 129 -12.04 -5.39 14.36
N GLN A 130 -11.60 -6.62 14.18
CA GLN A 130 -11.66 -7.64 15.24
C GLN A 130 -10.88 -7.22 16.49
N ASN A 131 -9.69 -6.63 16.32
CA ASN A 131 -8.88 -6.16 17.43
C ASN A 131 -9.51 -4.95 18.13
N PHE A 132 -10.10 -4.03 17.37
CA PHE A 132 -10.87 -2.90 17.91
C PHE A 132 -12.05 -3.40 18.77
N LYS A 133 -12.85 -4.34 18.26
CA LYS A 133 -13.98 -4.91 19.02
C LYS A 133 -13.52 -5.63 20.28
N LYS A 134 -12.41 -6.38 20.22
CA LYS A 134 -11.82 -7.07 21.38
C LYS A 134 -11.25 -6.12 22.44
N SER A 135 -10.75 -4.96 22.02
CA SER A 135 -10.17 -3.97 22.93
C SER A 135 -11.19 -3.35 23.90
N GLY A 136 -12.48 -3.38 23.55
CA GLY A 136 -13.52 -2.67 24.29
C GLY A 136 -13.47 -1.15 24.17
N CYS A 137 -12.56 -0.59 23.37
CA CYS A 137 -12.47 0.85 23.14
C CYS A 137 -13.74 1.37 22.43
N CYS A 138 -14.33 2.46 22.94
CA CYS A 138 -15.48 3.09 22.30
C CYS A 138 -15.10 4.06 21.16
N SER A 139 -13.85 4.54 21.17
CA SER A 139 -13.32 5.46 20.15
C SER A 139 -12.33 4.72 19.27
N PHE A 140 -12.69 4.58 18.00
CA PHE A 140 -11.80 3.99 17.00
C PHE A 140 -10.54 4.83 16.81
N PHE A 141 -10.63 6.16 16.80
CA PHE A 141 -9.46 7.04 16.67
C PHE A 141 -8.41 6.77 17.75
N LYS A 142 -8.81 6.68 19.03
CA LYS A 142 -7.87 6.37 20.12
C LYS A 142 -7.27 4.98 20.00
N PHE A 143 -8.07 3.99 19.59
CA PHE A 143 -7.58 2.64 19.35
C PHE A 143 -6.58 2.61 18.18
N PHE A 144 -6.89 3.33 17.10
CA PHE A 144 -6.05 3.46 15.92
C PHE A 144 -4.68 4.07 16.28
N GLN A 145 -4.63 5.05 17.19
CA GLN A 145 -3.39 5.65 17.66
C GLN A 145 -2.45 4.68 18.38
N ILE A 146 -2.99 3.70 19.11
CA ILE A 146 -2.19 2.71 19.84
C ILE A 146 -2.03 1.38 19.09
N TYR A 147 -2.71 1.23 17.96
CA TYR A 147 -2.67 0.01 17.17
C TYR A 147 -1.32 -0.11 16.46
N ALA A 148 -0.64 -1.25 16.59
CA ALA A 148 0.55 -1.55 15.79
C ALA A 148 0.13 -2.24 14.48
N PRO A 149 0.37 -1.66 13.29
CA PRO A 149 0.04 -2.29 12.02
C PRO A 149 0.82 -3.61 11.86
N PRO A 150 0.13 -4.74 11.63
CA PRO A 150 0.80 -6.02 11.50
C PRO A 150 1.44 -6.17 10.12
N ILE A 151 2.76 -6.37 10.07
CA ILE A 151 3.44 -6.90 8.88
C ILE A 151 3.50 -8.41 9.03
N THR A 152 2.73 -9.14 8.22
CA THR A 152 2.68 -10.60 8.32
C THR A 152 2.73 -11.26 6.95
N PRO A 153 3.26 -12.48 6.83
CA PRO A 153 3.28 -13.23 5.55
C PRO A 153 1.89 -13.50 4.97
N ALA A 154 0.82 -13.35 5.74
CA ALA A 154 -0.57 -13.51 5.30
C ALA A 154 -1.22 -12.22 4.78
N HIS A 155 -0.59 -11.05 5.00
CA HIS A 155 -1.15 -9.73 4.72
C HIS A 155 -0.13 -8.84 4.04
N HIS A 156 0.01 -9.04 2.73
CA HIS A 156 0.95 -8.31 1.90
C HIS A 156 0.29 -7.09 1.26
N THR A 157 0.57 -5.91 1.79
CA THR A 157 0.32 -4.60 1.17
C THR A 157 1.55 -4.14 0.38
N CYS A 158 1.62 -2.88 -0.05
CA CYS A 158 2.85 -2.33 -0.63
C CYS A 158 4.06 -2.44 0.33
N VAL A 159 3.86 -2.12 1.61
CA VAL A 159 4.91 -2.19 2.64
C VAL A 159 5.33 -3.64 2.88
N GLY A 160 4.36 -4.54 3.10
CA GLY A 160 4.63 -5.95 3.31
C GLY A 160 5.38 -6.59 2.13
N LEU A 161 4.94 -6.33 0.90
CA LEU A 161 5.59 -6.86 -0.30
C LEU A 161 7.01 -6.31 -0.50
N ALA A 162 7.23 -5.03 -0.24
CA ALA A 162 8.56 -4.44 -0.39
C ALA A 162 9.56 -4.99 0.63
N LEU A 163 9.12 -5.21 1.88
CA LEU A 163 9.95 -5.82 2.93
C LEU A 163 10.22 -7.30 2.66
N GLU A 164 9.22 -8.07 2.21
CA GLU A 164 9.41 -9.47 1.83
C GLU A 164 10.34 -9.59 0.61
N LEU A 165 10.21 -8.70 -0.38
CA LEU A 165 11.16 -8.63 -1.49
C LEU A 165 12.58 -8.39 -0.97
N TRP A 166 12.76 -7.38 -0.12
CA TRP A 166 14.07 -7.07 0.47
C TRP A 166 14.66 -8.30 1.19
N ASN A 167 13.85 -8.97 2.02
CA ASN A 167 14.26 -10.19 2.70
C ASN A 167 14.74 -11.29 1.73
N ARG A 168 13.99 -11.53 0.64
CA ARG A 168 14.36 -12.51 -0.41
C ARG A 168 15.66 -12.14 -1.12
N LEU A 169 15.87 -10.85 -1.39
CA LEU A 169 17.08 -10.38 -2.10
C LEU A 169 18.35 -10.57 -1.27
N HIS A 170 18.26 -10.85 0.04
CA HIS A 170 19.42 -11.23 0.85
C HIS A 170 20.13 -12.48 0.30
N GLN A 171 19.38 -13.41 -0.32
CA GLN A 171 19.94 -14.62 -0.91
C GLN A 171 20.88 -14.32 -2.09
N LEU A 172 20.78 -13.13 -2.69
CA LEU A 172 21.64 -12.70 -3.80
C LEU A 172 23.02 -12.24 -3.34
N GLU A 173 23.26 -12.04 -2.03
CA GLU A 173 24.57 -11.69 -1.45
C GLU A 173 25.70 -12.59 -1.92
N VAL A 174 25.41 -13.88 -2.15
CA VAL A 174 26.39 -14.87 -2.64
C VAL A 174 26.98 -14.47 -4.00
N SER A 175 26.16 -13.87 -4.87
CA SER A 175 26.57 -13.45 -6.22
C SER A 175 26.82 -11.94 -6.32
N PHE A 176 26.25 -11.16 -5.40
CA PHE A 176 26.29 -9.70 -5.36
C PHE A 176 26.59 -9.26 -3.91
N PRO A 177 27.87 -9.30 -3.50
CA PRO A 177 28.27 -9.02 -2.12
C PRO A 177 27.81 -7.65 -1.66
N GLU A 178 27.33 -7.57 -0.42
CA GLU A 178 26.84 -6.37 0.26
C GLU A 178 25.55 -5.75 -0.29
N LEU A 179 24.90 -6.36 -1.29
CA LEU A 179 23.67 -5.85 -1.90
C LEU A 179 22.62 -5.38 -0.87
N SER A 180 22.42 -6.16 0.19
CA SER A 180 21.41 -5.90 1.22
C SER A 180 21.67 -4.59 1.98
N LYS A 181 22.94 -4.16 2.09
CA LYS A 181 23.32 -2.91 2.74
C LYS A 181 22.91 -1.68 1.92
N HIS A 182 22.81 -1.85 0.60
CA HIS A 182 22.48 -0.79 -0.35
C HIS A 182 21.00 -0.71 -0.71
N LEU A 183 20.21 -1.75 -0.39
CA LEU A 183 18.76 -1.73 -0.51
C LEU A 183 18.12 -0.83 0.56
N TYR A 184 17.01 -0.19 0.19
CA TYR A 184 16.20 0.63 1.09
C TYR A 184 14.81 0.90 0.53
N LEU A 185 13.85 1.18 1.42
CA LEU A 185 12.53 1.64 1.04
C LEU A 185 12.53 3.14 0.71
N VAL A 186 11.74 3.53 -0.28
CA VAL A 186 11.51 4.94 -0.65
C VAL A 186 10.01 5.24 -0.63
N SER A 187 9.66 6.42 -0.12
CA SER A 187 8.26 6.86 -0.07
C SER A 187 7.80 7.35 -1.44
N CYS A 188 6.54 7.10 -1.75
CA CYS A 188 5.88 7.51 -2.97
C CYS A 188 4.59 8.25 -2.62
N GLU A 189 4.39 9.37 -3.30
CA GLU A 189 3.24 10.23 -3.10
C GLU A 189 2.49 10.46 -4.41
N GLU A 190 1.18 10.54 -4.25
CA GLU A 190 0.19 10.62 -5.31
C GLU A 190 -0.68 11.85 -5.10
N ASN A 191 -1.44 12.20 -6.13
CA ASN A 191 -2.41 13.31 -6.07
C ASN A 191 -1.76 14.65 -5.68
N ILE A 192 -0.52 14.87 -6.15
CA ILE A 192 0.25 16.09 -5.90
C ILE A 192 -0.33 17.23 -6.75
N GLU A 193 -0.84 18.28 -6.11
CA GLU A 193 -1.48 19.38 -6.84
C GLU A 193 -0.46 20.22 -7.61
N ALA A 194 0.67 20.53 -6.96
CA ALA A 194 1.72 21.39 -7.50
C ALA A 194 3.11 20.75 -7.36
N LEU A 195 3.55 20.02 -8.39
CA LEU A 195 4.85 19.32 -8.41
C LEU A 195 6.04 20.22 -8.03
N SER A 196 6.06 21.48 -8.47
CA SER A 196 7.13 22.44 -8.14
C SER A 196 7.18 22.83 -6.67
N GLU A 197 6.01 22.98 -6.03
CA GLU A 197 5.94 23.34 -4.61
C GLU A 197 6.34 22.14 -3.77
N TYR A 198 5.83 20.96 -4.11
CA TYR A 198 6.14 19.72 -3.42
C TYR A 198 7.62 19.35 -3.49
N THR A 199 8.22 19.41 -4.69
CA THR A 199 9.65 19.09 -4.86
C THR A 199 10.56 20.07 -4.12
N ALA A 200 10.13 21.31 -3.90
CA ALA A 200 10.86 22.28 -3.08
C ALA A 200 10.87 21.91 -1.58
N LEU A 201 9.91 21.10 -1.11
CA LEU A 201 9.84 20.65 0.30
C LEU A 201 11.02 19.75 0.70
N SER A 202 11.77 19.19 -0.26
CA SER A 202 12.89 18.27 0.04
C SER A 202 13.94 18.83 1.00
N GLU A 203 14.11 20.15 1.05
CA GLU A 203 15.08 20.83 1.92
C GLU A 203 14.55 21.00 3.35
N ARG A 204 13.27 20.72 3.55
CA ARG A 204 12.50 21.02 4.75
C ARG A 204 11.55 19.90 5.16
N LEU A 205 11.79 18.66 4.70
CA LEU A 205 10.91 17.51 4.93
C LEU A 205 10.55 17.32 6.41
N ASP A 206 11.50 17.55 7.34
CA ASP A 206 11.20 17.46 8.77
C ASP A 206 10.15 18.48 9.24
N THR A 207 10.10 19.67 8.64
CA THR A 207 9.10 20.70 8.97
C THR A 207 7.82 20.57 8.14
N ALA A 208 7.92 20.04 6.93
CA ALA A 208 6.78 19.81 6.04
C ALA A 208 6.01 18.52 6.40
N ALA A 209 6.65 17.60 7.15
CA ALA A 209 6.09 16.30 7.53
C ALA A 209 4.70 16.37 8.17
N TYR A 210 4.30 17.50 8.75
CA TYR A 210 2.99 17.72 9.36
C TYR A 210 1.83 17.70 8.36
N ASP A 211 2.09 18.03 7.09
CA ASP A 211 1.03 18.08 6.06
C ASP A 211 1.22 16.99 5.00
N LEU A 212 2.22 16.12 5.17
CA LEU A 212 2.59 15.11 4.18
C LEU A 212 1.94 13.76 4.47
N GLU A 213 1.14 13.30 3.52
CA GLU A 213 0.68 11.91 3.47
C GLU A 213 1.61 11.04 2.62
N LYS A 214 1.90 9.82 3.11
CA LYS A 214 2.74 8.83 2.43
C LYS A 214 1.94 7.55 2.19
N GLU A 215 1.30 7.45 1.03
CA GLU A 215 0.36 6.39 0.70
C GLU A 215 1.01 5.11 0.17
N HIS A 216 2.21 5.23 -0.43
CA HIS A 216 2.86 4.11 -1.10
C HIS A 216 4.36 4.04 -0.81
N VAL A 217 4.93 2.84 -1.01
CA VAL A 217 6.34 2.55 -0.81
C VAL A 217 6.82 1.54 -1.86
N LEU A 218 8.06 1.68 -2.28
CA LEU A 218 8.72 0.71 -3.13
C LEU A 218 10.17 0.48 -2.70
N LEU A 219 10.78 -0.59 -3.20
CA LEU A 219 12.17 -0.95 -2.91
C LEU A 219 13.11 -0.27 -3.91
N CYS A 220 14.20 0.29 -3.41
CA CYS A 220 15.18 1.04 -4.18
C CYS A 220 16.60 0.52 -3.94
N LEU A 221 17.43 0.62 -4.99
CA LEU A 221 18.88 0.47 -4.95
C LEU A 221 19.51 1.61 -5.76
N LYS A 222 20.38 2.39 -5.11
CA LYS A 222 21.30 3.30 -5.83
C LYS A 222 22.45 2.48 -6.38
N PHE A 223 22.76 2.65 -7.65
CA PHE A 223 23.89 1.95 -8.25
C PHE A 223 24.70 2.88 -9.16
N GLN A 224 25.93 2.47 -9.42
CA GLN A 224 26.84 3.17 -10.29
C GLN A 224 27.55 2.16 -11.20
N ILE A 225 27.55 2.44 -12.51
CA ILE A 225 28.29 1.68 -13.51
C ILE A 225 29.37 2.61 -14.08
N ASN A 226 30.62 2.37 -13.71
CA ASN A 226 31.72 3.34 -13.93
C ASN A 226 31.37 4.70 -13.31
N GLU A 227 31.24 5.79 -14.08
CA GLU A 227 30.84 7.12 -13.58
C GLU A 227 29.34 7.41 -13.74
N ARG A 228 28.55 6.44 -14.25
CA ARG A 228 27.13 6.63 -14.56
C ARG A 228 26.27 6.17 -13.39
N GLN A 229 25.55 7.12 -12.79
CA GLN A 229 24.67 6.85 -11.66
C GLN A 229 23.25 6.51 -12.13
N GLY A 230 22.61 5.61 -11.39
CA GLY A 230 21.23 5.22 -11.64
C GLY A 230 20.53 4.70 -10.39
N LEU A 231 19.23 4.51 -10.54
CA LEU A 231 18.36 3.88 -9.55
C LEU A 231 17.74 2.64 -10.15
N LEU A 232 17.69 1.59 -9.34
CA LEU A 232 16.92 0.39 -9.60
C LEU A 232 15.73 0.42 -8.64
N LEU A 233 14.52 0.36 -9.20
CA LEU A 233 13.26 0.45 -8.48
C LEU A 233 12.44 -0.82 -8.70
N CYS A 234 11.86 -1.36 -7.61
CA CYS A 234 10.95 -2.49 -7.64
C CYS A 234 9.67 -2.12 -6.89
N ASP A 235 8.56 -2.11 -7.61
CA ASP A 235 7.24 -1.76 -7.07
C ASP A 235 6.28 -2.96 -7.11
N PRO A 236 6.42 -3.92 -6.18
CA PRO A 236 5.51 -5.05 -6.11
C PRO A 236 4.10 -4.63 -5.63
N GLY A 237 3.98 -3.49 -4.92
CA GLY A 237 2.70 -2.97 -4.43
C GLY A 237 1.76 -2.56 -5.55
N TYR A 238 2.29 -2.01 -6.65
CA TYR A 238 1.56 -1.73 -7.90
C TYR A 238 1.75 -2.76 -9.00
N HIS A 239 2.15 -3.97 -8.60
CA HIS A 239 2.20 -5.13 -9.47
C HIS A 239 3.14 -4.92 -10.66
N VAL A 240 4.17 -4.06 -10.51
CA VAL A 240 5.19 -3.87 -11.54
C VAL A 240 6.09 -5.10 -11.51
N SER A 241 5.90 -5.99 -12.48
CA SER A 241 6.57 -7.30 -12.52
C SER A 241 7.99 -7.26 -13.08
N ARG A 242 8.63 -6.11 -12.99
CA ARG A 242 9.95 -5.86 -13.56
C ARG A 242 10.78 -4.95 -12.72
N VAL A 243 12.08 -5.02 -12.96
CA VAL A 243 13.01 -4.00 -12.49
C VAL A 243 12.86 -2.75 -13.36
N VAL A 244 12.64 -1.61 -12.71
CA VAL A 244 12.65 -0.31 -13.36
C VAL A 244 13.99 0.38 -13.12
N THR A 245 14.68 0.70 -14.19
CA THR A 245 16.00 1.33 -14.18
C THR A 245 15.87 2.79 -14.62
N VAL A 246 16.31 3.69 -13.75
CA VAL A 246 16.32 5.13 -14.00
C VAL A 246 17.77 5.61 -14.03
N MET A 247 18.29 5.92 -15.21
CA MET A 247 19.65 6.46 -15.35
C MET A 247 19.62 7.99 -15.36
N GLN A 248 20.57 8.64 -14.69
CA GLN A 248 20.68 10.11 -14.71
C GLN A 248 20.89 10.66 -16.13
N ASP A 249 21.67 9.95 -16.94
CA ASP A 249 21.93 10.31 -18.34
C ASP A 249 20.86 9.84 -19.32
N ARG A 250 19.83 9.15 -18.83
CA ARG A 250 18.71 8.57 -19.61
C ARG A 250 19.13 7.59 -20.71
N ALA A 251 20.39 7.17 -20.76
CA ALA A 251 20.89 6.20 -21.72
C ALA A 251 20.73 4.77 -21.20
N TYR A 252 20.85 3.77 -22.07
CA TYR A 252 20.82 2.35 -21.67
C TYR A 252 21.79 2.11 -20.49
N PRO A 253 21.36 1.44 -19.39
CA PRO A 253 20.18 0.57 -19.27
C PRO A 253 18.86 1.22 -18.78
N ASN A 254 18.65 2.52 -18.99
CA ASN A 254 17.38 3.19 -18.66
C ASN A 254 16.16 2.50 -19.29
N THR A 255 15.11 2.22 -18.49
CA THR A 255 13.94 1.43 -18.94
C THR A 255 13.05 2.16 -19.95
N GLY A 256 12.85 3.47 -19.80
CA GLY A 256 11.92 4.23 -20.66
C GLY A 256 10.44 3.92 -20.39
N TRP A 257 9.59 4.12 -21.41
CA TRP A 257 8.16 3.79 -21.34
C TRP A 257 7.95 2.29 -21.51
N PHE A 258 7.08 1.69 -20.68
CA PHE A 258 6.69 0.30 -20.82
C PHE A 258 5.20 0.10 -20.54
N ILE A 259 4.61 -0.93 -21.16
CA ILE A 259 3.21 -1.31 -20.94
C ILE A 259 3.12 -2.01 -19.59
N GLN A 260 2.32 -1.46 -18.67
CA GLN A 260 1.99 -2.10 -17.40
C GLN A 260 0.82 -3.06 -17.55
N SER A 261 -0.20 -2.69 -18.34
CA SER A 261 -1.35 -3.56 -18.61
C SER A 261 -2.04 -3.15 -19.89
N GLU A 262 -2.60 -4.12 -20.62
CA GLU A 262 -3.42 -3.85 -21.79
C GLU A 262 -4.62 -4.81 -21.81
N GLU A 263 -5.83 -4.28 -21.62
CA GLU A 263 -7.07 -5.06 -21.60
C GLU A 263 -8.22 -4.24 -22.19
N ASN A 264 -9.05 -4.85 -23.05
CA ASN A 264 -10.32 -4.27 -23.52
C ASN A 264 -10.19 -2.82 -24.06
N ASN A 265 -9.21 -2.55 -24.93
CA ASN A 265 -8.89 -1.23 -25.47
C ASN A 265 -8.48 -0.17 -24.42
N ILE A 266 -8.04 -0.63 -23.25
CA ILE A 266 -7.41 0.19 -22.22
C ILE A 266 -5.94 -0.25 -22.13
N ARG A 267 -5.04 0.65 -22.50
CA ARG A 267 -3.60 0.47 -22.39
C ARG A 267 -3.06 1.40 -21.31
N LYS A 268 -2.36 0.83 -20.34
CA LYS A 268 -1.70 1.55 -19.25
C LYS A 268 -0.20 1.42 -19.42
N GLU A 269 0.49 2.55 -19.43
CA GLU A 269 1.94 2.61 -19.60
C GLU A 269 2.57 3.43 -18.49
N TYR A 270 3.75 3.00 -18.04
CA TYR A 270 4.54 3.71 -17.03
C TYR A 270 5.88 4.16 -17.58
N ASN A 271 6.38 5.25 -17.01
CA ASN A 271 7.74 5.71 -17.19
C ASN A 271 8.25 6.36 -15.91
N TYR A 272 9.51 6.08 -15.59
CA TYR A 272 10.18 6.61 -14.41
C TYR A 272 11.38 7.41 -14.86
N GLN A 273 11.52 8.63 -14.35
CA GLN A 273 12.63 9.53 -14.66
C GLN A 273 12.98 10.38 -13.44
N PHE A 274 14.24 10.77 -13.29
CA PHE A 274 14.58 11.83 -12.33
C PHE A 274 13.78 13.08 -12.63
N SER A 275 13.21 13.70 -11.59
CA SER A 275 12.44 14.93 -11.77
C SER A 275 13.38 16.03 -12.27
N PRO A 276 12.98 16.78 -13.32
CA PRO A 276 13.75 17.94 -13.77
C PRO A 276 13.71 19.10 -12.77
N LEU A 277 12.79 19.07 -11.80
CA LEU A 277 12.65 20.10 -10.77
C LEU A 277 13.60 19.85 -9.59
N ASN A 278 13.83 18.58 -9.25
CA ASN A 278 14.69 18.19 -8.14
C ASN A 278 15.13 16.72 -8.27
N ASP A 279 16.44 16.49 -8.40
CA ASP A 279 17.03 15.16 -8.62
C ASP A 279 16.92 14.20 -7.42
N LYS A 280 16.49 14.69 -6.27
CA LYS A 280 16.12 13.86 -5.11
C LYS A 280 14.85 13.05 -5.34
N PHE A 281 14.05 13.42 -6.34
CA PHE A 281 12.82 12.74 -6.70
C PHE A 281 12.92 12.02 -8.04
N VAL A 282 12.20 10.91 -8.12
CA VAL A 282 11.84 10.26 -9.38
C VAL A 282 10.37 10.54 -9.64
N GLU A 283 10.06 11.04 -10.83
CA GLU A 283 8.70 11.11 -11.35
C GLU A 283 8.30 9.74 -11.89
N TRP A 284 7.21 9.20 -11.35
CA TRP A 284 6.49 8.08 -11.93
C TRP A 284 5.34 8.64 -12.76
N ASN A 285 5.51 8.59 -14.08
CA ASN A 285 4.51 9.03 -15.04
C ASN A 285 3.69 7.85 -15.54
N GLU A 286 2.38 8.02 -15.57
CA GLU A 286 1.42 7.08 -16.11
C GLU A 286 0.72 7.69 -17.33
N ARG A 287 0.51 6.87 -18.36
CA ARG A 287 -0.40 7.13 -19.48
C ARG A 287 -1.44 6.04 -19.54
N THR A 288 -2.70 6.41 -19.37
CA THR A 288 -3.84 5.51 -19.59
C THR A 288 -4.55 5.92 -20.87
N THR A 289 -4.47 5.08 -21.90
CA THR A 289 -5.19 5.27 -23.17
C THR A 289 -6.42 4.39 -23.19
N ARG A 290 -7.61 4.99 -23.27
CA ARG A 290 -8.89 4.30 -23.39
C ARG A 290 -9.61 4.75 -24.65
N ASN A 291 -9.89 3.82 -25.56
CA ASN A 291 -10.60 4.11 -26.81
C ASN A 291 -10.02 5.33 -27.56
N GLY A 292 -8.69 5.48 -27.53
CA GLY A 292 -7.96 6.60 -28.15
C GLY A 292 -7.85 7.88 -27.32
N ILE A 293 -8.50 7.98 -26.16
CA ILE A 293 -8.37 9.12 -25.23
C ILE A 293 -7.27 8.81 -24.22
N GLN A 294 -6.27 9.68 -24.12
CA GLN A 294 -5.16 9.53 -23.19
C GLN A 294 -5.32 10.42 -21.96
N GLU A 295 -5.26 9.81 -20.79
CA GLU A 295 -5.15 10.48 -19.49
C GLU A 295 -3.73 10.29 -18.95
N THR A 296 -3.22 11.30 -18.25
CA THR A 296 -1.87 11.30 -17.65
C THR A 296 -1.94 11.51 -16.17
N PHE A 297 -1.06 10.82 -15.44
CA PHE A 297 -0.87 10.98 -14.01
C PHE A 297 0.64 11.04 -13.71
N THR A 298 1.03 11.79 -12.69
CA THR A 298 2.41 11.87 -12.22
C THR A 298 2.42 11.73 -10.70
N GLY A 299 3.11 10.70 -10.21
CA GLY A 299 3.49 10.56 -8.80
C GLY A 299 4.96 10.94 -8.60
N LEU A 300 5.33 11.22 -7.35
CA LEU A 300 6.72 11.50 -6.97
C LEU A 300 7.23 10.46 -5.97
N ILE A 301 8.46 10.02 -6.19
CA ILE A 301 9.15 9.06 -5.33
C ILE A 301 10.37 9.77 -4.75
N PHE A 302 10.43 9.91 -3.44
CA PHE A 302 11.58 10.52 -2.78
C PHE A 302 12.70 9.48 -2.55
N THR A 303 13.80 9.63 -3.28
CA THR A 303 14.86 8.60 -3.36
C THR A 303 16.17 8.99 -2.69
N ALA A 304 16.30 10.25 -2.23
CA ALA A 304 17.55 10.74 -1.67
C ALA A 304 17.95 9.99 -0.39
N HIS A 305 16.99 9.68 0.48
CA HIS A 305 17.23 9.03 1.77
C HIS A 305 16.28 7.84 2.01
N PRO A 306 16.73 6.79 2.73
CA PRO A 306 15.86 5.71 3.22
C PRO A 306 14.63 6.20 3.97
N TYR A 307 13.46 5.69 3.60
CA TYR A 307 12.20 5.92 4.31
C TYR A 307 12.07 4.93 5.47
N MET A 308 11.98 5.46 6.69
CA MET A 308 12.14 4.68 7.92
C MET A 308 10.81 4.44 8.65
N THR A 309 9.72 5.05 8.22
CA THR A 309 8.40 4.96 8.90
C THR A 309 7.35 4.33 7.98
N ALA A 310 7.75 3.42 7.09
CA ALA A 310 6.83 2.80 6.13
C ALA A 310 5.73 2.01 6.84
N ILE A 311 6.05 1.31 7.94
CA ILE A 311 5.03 0.62 8.74
C ILE A 311 4.16 1.62 9.48
N ASP A 312 4.78 2.53 10.24
CA ASP A 312 4.03 3.37 11.18
C ASP A 312 3.18 4.45 10.47
N VAL A 313 3.57 4.88 9.27
CA VAL A 313 2.82 5.88 8.49
C VAL A 313 2.09 5.25 7.32
N THR A 314 2.79 4.57 6.42
CA THR A 314 2.20 4.10 5.13
C THR A 314 1.30 2.88 5.31
N GLU A 315 1.75 1.86 6.05
CA GLU A 315 0.90 0.71 6.36
C GLU A 315 -0.29 1.12 7.22
N ARG A 316 -0.03 1.96 8.23
CA ARG A 316 -1.08 2.53 9.09
C ARG A 316 -2.12 3.30 8.30
N ARG A 317 -1.71 4.13 7.33
CA ARG A 317 -2.65 4.84 6.44
C ARG A 317 -3.51 3.85 5.65
N ASN A 318 -2.92 2.78 5.13
CA ASN A 318 -3.65 1.75 4.39
C ASN A 318 -4.82 1.14 5.19
N LEU A 319 -4.67 1.00 6.52
CA LEU A 319 -5.71 0.46 7.42
C LEU A 319 -7.05 1.23 7.34
N VAL A 320 -7.00 2.54 7.10
CA VAL A 320 -8.17 3.42 7.08
C VAL A 320 -8.50 3.97 5.70
N TYR A 321 -7.64 3.76 4.69
CA TYR A 321 -7.95 4.12 3.30
C TYR A 321 -9.32 3.58 2.88
N ASN A 322 -10.07 4.19 1.97
CA ASN A 322 -11.45 3.72 1.72
C ASN A 322 -11.56 2.63 0.64
N PHE A 323 -10.49 2.27 -0.06
CA PHE A 323 -10.50 1.18 -1.05
C PHE A 323 -9.86 -0.08 -0.48
N ARG A 324 -10.48 -1.24 -0.72
CA ARG A 324 -10.03 -2.55 -0.25
C ARG A 324 -9.93 -3.52 -1.40
N SER A 325 -8.93 -4.38 -1.33
CA SER A 325 -8.65 -5.39 -2.34
C SER A 325 -7.93 -6.61 -1.76
N LEU A 326 -8.25 -7.77 -2.33
CA LEU A 326 -7.54 -9.02 -2.19
C LEU A 326 -7.33 -9.57 -3.60
N LEU A 327 -6.09 -9.56 -4.07
CA LEU A 327 -5.77 -9.76 -5.49
C LEU A 327 -4.70 -10.84 -5.67
N SER A 328 -4.93 -11.76 -6.61
CA SER A 328 -3.96 -12.70 -7.17
C SER A 328 -3.49 -12.22 -8.54
N ARG A 329 -2.23 -12.51 -8.87
CA ARG A 329 -1.53 -12.01 -10.07
C ARG A 329 -0.72 -13.12 -10.70
N ASP A 330 -0.53 -13.01 -12.01
CA ASP A 330 0.44 -13.82 -12.74
C ASP A 330 1.88 -13.25 -12.54
N PRO A 331 2.91 -13.97 -13.00
CA PRO A 331 4.30 -13.47 -12.96
C PRO A 331 4.54 -12.16 -13.71
N LYS A 332 3.62 -11.73 -14.58
CA LYS A 332 3.68 -10.45 -15.31
C LYS A 332 2.90 -9.34 -14.60
N GLY A 333 2.40 -9.60 -13.40
CA GLY A 333 1.62 -8.64 -12.61
C GLY A 333 0.17 -8.47 -13.06
N HIS A 334 -0.33 -9.26 -14.02
CA HIS A 334 -1.73 -9.19 -14.44
C HIS A 334 -2.65 -9.84 -13.42
N LEU A 335 -3.79 -9.21 -13.16
CA LEU A 335 -4.77 -9.71 -12.20
C LEU A 335 -5.47 -10.98 -12.71
N ILE A 336 -5.36 -12.07 -11.93
CA ILE A 336 -6.00 -13.37 -12.23
C ILE A 336 -7.36 -13.45 -11.56
N ALA A 337 -7.38 -13.29 -10.23
CA ALA A 337 -8.58 -13.42 -9.41
C ALA A 337 -8.53 -12.48 -8.21
N GLY A 338 -9.68 -12.24 -7.60
CA GLY A 338 -9.75 -11.46 -6.38
C GLY A 338 -11.07 -10.76 -6.14
N ILE A 339 -11.08 -9.99 -5.06
CA ILE A 339 -12.18 -9.11 -4.69
C ILE A 339 -11.69 -7.69 -4.50
N TYR A 340 -12.56 -6.72 -4.76
CA TYR A 340 -12.34 -5.33 -4.37
C TYR A 340 -13.64 -4.60 -4.10
N PHE A 341 -13.57 -3.56 -3.26
CA PHE A 341 -14.70 -2.72 -2.89
C PHE A 341 -14.26 -1.37 -2.33
N LYS A 342 -15.19 -0.41 -2.31
CA LYS A 342 -15.02 0.87 -1.60
C LYS A 342 -15.82 0.82 -0.30
N VAL A 343 -15.18 1.16 0.80
CA VAL A 343 -15.83 1.43 2.09
C VAL A 343 -16.45 2.81 2.00
N LYS A 344 -17.78 2.86 2.06
CA LYS A 344 -18.57 4.09 2.10
C LYS A 344 -19.78 3.86 2.99
N GLU A 345 -20.36 4.94 3.49
CA GLU A 345 -21.66 4.86 4.14
C GLU A 345 -22.68 4.21 3.19
N ASN A 346 -23.45 3.25 3.72
CA ASN A 346 -24.50 2.54 3.00
C ASN A 346 -24.05 1.77 1.73
N CYS A 347 -22.75 1.48 1.57
CA CYS A 347 -22.28 0.58 0.52
C CYS A 347 -22.30 -0.87 1.01
N ASP A 348 -22.97 -1.73 0.26
CA ASP A 348 -23.15 -3.17 0.54
C ASP A 348 -22.62 -4.04 -0.62
N GLU A 349 -21.87 -3.47 -1.57
CA GLU A 349 -21.43 -4.19 -2.77
C GLU A 349 -19.91 -4.40 -2.78
N PHE A 350 -19.49 -5.56 -3.27
CA PHE A 350 -18.13 -5.82 -3.71
C PHE A 350 -18.13 -6.43 -5.11
N THR A 351 -16.98 -6.33 -5.76
CA THR A 351 -16.74 -7.01 -7.03
C THR A 351 -15.82 -8.20 -6.81
N ILE A 352 -16.21 -9.36 -7.33
CA ILE A 352 -15.35 -10.54 -7.46
C ILE A 352 -15.02 -10.76 -8.94
N PHE A 353 -13.78 -11.15 -9.21
CA PHE A 353 -13.32 -11.49 -10.55
C PHE A 353 -12.42 -12.74 -10.49
N TYR A 354 -12.43 -13.50 -11.56
CA TYR A 354 -11.72 -14.78 -11.67
C TYR A 354 -11.62 -15.16 -13.15
N GLN A 355 -10.84 -16.19 -13.46
CA GLN A 355 -10.73 -16.76 -14.81
C GLN A 355 -11.56 -18.03 -14.92
N ASP A 356 -12.54 -18.06 -15.83
CA ASP A 356 -13.32 -19.24 -16.17
C ASP A 356 -13.80 -19.09 -17.62
N MET A 357 -13.18 -19.85 -18.53
CA MET A 357 -13.35 -19.70 -19.98
C MET A 357 -13.21 -18.23 -20.45
N GLY A 358 -12.29 -17.49 -19.81
CA GLY A 358 -12.11 -16.04 -19.96
C GLY A 358 -12.22 -15.29 -18.63
N LYS A 359 -11.97 -13.98 -18.66
CA LYS A 359 -12.04 -13.13 -17.46
C LYS A 359 -13.49 -12.86 -17.09
N GLN A 360 -13.91 -13.36 -15.93
CA GLN A 360 -15.24 -13.15 -15.36
C GLN A 360 -15.20 -12.04 -14.30
N ARG A 361 -16.27 -11.26 -14.21
CA ARG A 361 -16.43 -10.22 -13.18
C ARG A 361 -17.89 -10.08 -12.79
N MET A 362 -18.16 -10.02 -11.49
CA MET A 362 -19.51 -9.82 -11.00
C MET A 362 -19.56 -9.03 -9.70
N LYS A 363 -20.68 -8.35 -9.51
CA LYS A 363 -21.00 -7.68 -8.26
C LYS A 363 -21.81 -8.61 -7.36
N MET A 364 -21.44 -8.63 -6.09
CA MET A 364 -22.11 -9.36 -5.03
C MET A 364 -22.37 -8.43 -3.85
N LYS A 365 -23.31 -8.82 -2.97
CA LYS A 365 -23.66 -8.04 -1.78
C LYS A 365 -23.11 -8.67 -0.51
N PHE A 366 -22.52 -7.87 0.37
CA PHE A 366 -22.03 -8.33 1.68
C PHE A 366 -23.16 -8.89 2.55
N SER A 367 -24.34 -8.26 2.53
CA SER A 367 -25.54 -8.75 3.21
C SER A 367 -25.98 -10.17 2.82
N SER A 368 -25.59 -10.66 1.63
CA SER A 368 -25.86 -12.05 1.24
C SER A 368 -25.10 -13.07 2.09
N PHE A 369 -24.04 -12.64 2.78
CA PHE A 369 -23.14 -13.50 3.54
C PHE A 369 -23.41 -13.48 5.05
N THR A 370 -24.32 -12.63 5.54
CA THR A 370 -24.73 -12.62 6.95
C THR A 370 -25.66 -13.79 7.32
N GLN A 371 -26.23 -14.48 6.31
CA GLN A 371 -27.04 -15.68 6.48
C GLN A 371 -26.49 -16.81 5.59
N PRO A 372 -25.46 -17.56 6.06
CA PRO A 372 -24.73 -18.51 5.22
C PRO A 372 -25.59 -19.57 4.54
N PHE A 373 -26.70 -19.97 5.17
CA PHE A 373 -27.65 -20.95 4.64
C PHE A 373 -28.47 -20.47 3.44
N GLN A 374 -28.43 -19.18 3.11
CA GLN A 374 -29.15 -18.58 1.97
C GLN A 374 -28.24 -18.29 0.77
N ILE A 375 -26.94 -18.59 0.88
CA ILE A 375 -26.01 -18.36 -0.22
C ILE A 375 -26.35 -19.31 -1.36
N ARG A 376 -26.70 -18.74 -2.51
CA ARG A 376 -27.09 -19.50 -3.70
C ARG A 376 -25.91 -20.36 -4.19
N GLU A 377 -26.21 -21.55 -4.68
CA GLU A 377 -25.22 -22.49 -5.23
C GLU A 377 -24.30 -21.85 -6.28
N LYS A 378 -24.86 -21.03 -7.19
CA LYS A 378 -24.07 -20.27 -8.18
C LYS A 378 -23.03 -19.36 -7.53
N ALA A 379 -23.37 -18.70 -6.43
CA ALA A 379 -22.43 -17.83 -5.71
C ALA A 379 -21.32 -18.65 -5.05
N LEU A 380 -21.67 -19.79 -4.44
CA LEU A 380 -20.70 -20.71 -3.85
C LEU A 380 -19.68 -21.21 -4.88
N ASN A 381 -20.14 -21.65 -6.07
CA ASN A 381 -19.25 -22.11 -7.12
C ASN A 381 -18.21 -21.04 -7.53
N ILE A 382 -18.67 -19.79 -7.68
CA ILE A 382 -17.81 -18.66 -8.05
C ILE A 382 -16.79 -18.35 -6.96
N ILE A 383 -17.20 -18.41 -5.70
CA ILE A 383 -16.31 -18.21 -4.55
C ILE A 383 -15.28 -19.33 -4.48
N THR A 384 -15.67 -20.58 -4.75
CA THR A 384 -14.73 -21.72 -4.79
C THR A 384 -13.67 -21.54 -5.87
N ILE A 385 -14.08 -21.24 -7.12
CA ILE A 385 -13.13 -20.99 -8.22
C ILE A 385 -12.18 -19.85 -7.88
N CYS A 386 -12.71 -18.74 -7.34
CA CYS A 386 -11.88 -17.60 -6.95
C CYS A 386 -10.96 -17.92 -5.77
N ASN A 387 -11.39 -18.74 -4.81
CA ASN A 387 -10.57 -19.18 -3.67
C ASN A 387 -9.34 -19.96 -4.14
N GLU A 388 -9.53 -20.89 -5.08
CA GLU A 388 -8.45 -21.68 -5.68
C GLU A 388 -7.47 -20.79 -6.43
N GLN A 389 -7.94 -19.83 -7.23
CA GLN A 389 -7.08 -18.91 -7.99
C GLN A 389 -6.37 -17.86 -7.13
N LEU A 390 -6.89 -17.60 -5.93
CA LEU A 390 -6.19 -16.84 -4.88
C LEU A 390 -5.20 -17.72 -4.12
N ASN A 391 -5.06 -19.01 -4.43
CA ASN A 391 -4.22 -19.96 -3.71
C ASN A 391 -4.49 -19.95 -2.18
N LEU A 392 -5.77 -19.83 -1.81
CA LEU A 392 -6.20 -19.86 -0.41
C LEU A 392 -6.58 -21.27 0.01
N PRO A 393 -6.42 -21.64 1.30
CA PRO A 393 -6.96 -22.89 1.82
C PRO A 393 -8.47 -23.00 1.54
N GLU A 394 -8.97 -24.22 1.36
CA GLU A 394 -10.36 -24.49 1.02
C GLU A 394 -11.34 -23.72 1.93
N GLY A 395 -12.30 -23.02 1.31
CA GLY A 395 -13.33 -22.26 2.03
C GLY A 395 -12.88 -20.95 2.68
N SER A 396 -11.61 -20.58 2.60
CA SER A 396 -11.09 -19.38 3.27
C SER A 396 -11.69 -18.09 2.73
N LEU A 397 -11.89 -17.97 1.41
CA LEU A 397 -12.54 -16.80 0.81
C LEU A 397 -13.98 -16.66 1.28
N LEU A 398 -14.73 -17.76 1.42
CA LEU A 398 -16.09 -17.71 1.96
C LEU A 398 -16.08 -17.19 3.40
N LYS A 399 -15.15 -17.67 4.23
CA LYS A 399 -14.97 -17.17 5.60
C LYS A 399 -14.65 -15.67 5.62
N ILE A 400 -13.73 -15.21 4.77
CA ILE A 400 -13.40 -13.79 4.61
C ILE A 400 -14.66 -12.98 4.24
N LEU A 401 -15.48 -13.46 3.31
CA LEU A 401 -16.70 -12.77 2.88
C LEU A 401 -17.77 -12.71 3.98
N ILE A 402 -17.87 -13.75 4.83
CA ILE A 402 -18.75 -13.74 6.01
C ILE A 402 -18.28 -12.69 7.02
N GLU A 403 -16.98 -12.68 7.34
CA GLU A 403 -16.38 -11.71 8.26
C GLU A 403 -16.53 -10.26 7.74
N LEU A 404 -16.38 -10.06 6.43
CA LEU A 404 -16.69 -8.77 5.79
C LEU A 404 -18.17 -8.43 5.87
N GLY A 405 -19.06 -9.40 5.71
CA GLY A 405 -20.51 -9.21 5.88
C GLY A 405 -20.87 -8.62 7.25
N GLU A 406 -20.29 -9.18 8.31
CA GLU A 406 -20.45 -8.68 9.68
C GLU A 406 -19.86 -7.29 9.87
N LEU A 407 -18.61 -7.09 9.43
CA LEU A 407 -17.90 -5.81 9.54
C LEU A 407 -18.66 -4.69 8.81
N MET A 408 -19.06 -4.94 7.55
CA MET A 408 -19.75 -3.95 6.72
C MET A 408 -21.15 -3.58 7.25
N ASN A 409 -21.70 -4.39 8.17
CA ASN A 409 -22.95 -4.10 8.86
C ASN A 409 -22.76 -3.25 10.14
N ASP A 410 -21.56 -3.16 10.71
CA ASP A 410 -21.25 -2.28 11.85
C ASP A 410 -21.12 -0.81 11.40
N LYS A 411 -22.26 -0.13 11.27
CA LYS A 411 -22.32 1.27 10.80
C LYS A 411 -21.59 2.25 11.71
N LEU A 412 -21.54 1.96 13.01
CA LEU A 412 -20.84 2.82 13.97
C LEU A 412 -19.33 2.75 13.76
N TYR A 413 -18.79 1.54 13.57
CA TYR A 413 -17.37 1.36 13.26
C TYR A 413 -17.01 2.01 11.91
N LEU A 414 -17.78 1.71 10.86
CA LEU A 414 -17.50 2.24 9.52
C LEU A 414 -17.48 3.76 9.50
N ARG A 415 -18.44 4.41 10.18
CA ARG A 415 -18.46 5.87 10.27
C ARG A 415 -17.20 6.42 10.95
N GLN A 416 -16.81 5.87 12.10
CA GLN A 416 -15.59 6.32 12.78
C GLN A 416 -14.32 6.06 11.96
N LEU A 417 -14.26 4.95 11.22
CA LEU A 417 -13.14 4.66 10.33
C LEU A 417 -13.06 5.69 9.18
N LEU A 418 -14.20 6.04 8.59
CA LEU A 418 -14.28 7.06 7.54
C LEU A 418 -13.93 8.46 8.08
N GLU A 419 -14.32 8.80 9.32
CA GLU A 419 -13.91 10.05 9.98
C GLU A 419 -12.38 10.18 10.11
N VAL A 420 -11.68 9.08 10.45
CA VAL A 420 -10.20 9.07 10.45
C VAL A 420 -9.65 9.23 9.04
N ASN A 421 -10.20 8.49 8.07
CA ASN A 421 -9.79 8.60 6.67
C ASN A 421 -9.91 10.03 6.14
N ASP A 422 -11.03 10.69 6.43
CA ASP A 422 -11.33 12.05 5.98
C ASP A 422 -10.44 13.08 6.69
N SER A 423 -10.13 12.87 7.98
CA SER A 423 -9.18 13.72 8.71
C SER A 423 -7.79 13.70 8.07
N ILE A 424 -7.34 12.54 7.59
CA ILE A 424 -6.07 12.42 6.86
C ILE A 424 -6.16 13.12 5.50
N ASN A 425 -7.24 12.92 4.75
CA ASN A 425 -7.44 13.61 3.46
C ASN A 425 -7.46 15.13 3.59
N ILE A 426 -7.99 15.66 4.70
CA ILE A 426 -7.99 17.10 4.97
C ILE A 426 -6.58 17.60 5.26
N MET A 427 -5.81 16.83 6.05
CA MET A 427 -4.41 17.12 6.35
C MET A 427 -3.56 17.15 5.07
N SER A 428 -3.76 16.18 4.17
CA SER A 428 -3.00 16.04 2.92
C SER A 428 -3.60 16.76 1.71
N ALA A 429 -4.59 17.63 1.92
CA ALA A 429 -5.24 18.34 0.83
C ALA A 429 -4.28 19.23 0.02
N ASN A 430 -3.13 19.60 0.60
CA ASN A 430 -2.07 20.37 -0.06
C ASN A 430 -0.83 19.53 -0.37
N ASN A 431 -0.98 18.21 -0.51
CA ASN A 431 0.08 17.32 -0.99
C ASN A 431 0.65 17.80 -2.34
#